data_AF-A0A519BLM4-F1
#
_entry.id   AF-A0A519BLM4-F1
#
_cell.length_a   1.000
_cell.length_b   1.000
_cell.length_c   1.000
_cell.angle_alpha   90.00
_cell.angle_beta   90.00
_cell.angle_gamma   90.00
#
_symmetry.space_group_name_H-M   'P 1'
#
loop_
_entity.id
_entity.type
_entity.pdbx_description
1 polymer ?
#
loop_
_entity_poly.entity_id
_entity_poly.type
_entity_poly.pdbx_seq_one_letter_code
_entity_poly.pdbx_strand_id
1 'polypeptide(L)' 'MKNATITLRISKDLKEEMDFILENEKSSQSEFIREALNKYISLKKFHYLRKKVLPYAESKGFLTDEDIFKNL' A
#
# COMPACT_ATOMS: atom_id res chain seq x y z
N MET A 1 -1.97 -21.39 9.05
CA MET A 1 -1.50 -19.99 8.97
C MET A 1 -1.67 -19.36 10.35
N LYS A 2 -0.68 -18.60 10.86
CA LYS A 2 -0.86 -17.88 12.12
C LYS A 2 -1.79 -16.70 11.84
N ASN A 3 -3.01 -16.75 12.38
CA ASN A 3 -4.00 -15.71 12.22
C ASN A 3 -3.88 -14.73 13.40
N ALA A 4 -3.92 -13.43 13.10
CA ALA A 4 -3.94 -12.36 14.09
C ALA A 4 -5.21 -11.53 13.88
N THR A 5 -5.90 -11.19 14.97
CA THR A 5 -7.11 -10.35 14.95
C THR A 5 -6.73 -8.95 15.37
N ILE A 6 -7.19 -7.95 14.61
CA ILE A 6 -7.02 -6.53 14.93
C ILE A 6 -8.42 -5.93 15.07
N THR A 7 -8.68 -5.33 16.23
CA THR A 7 -9.89 -4.52 16.45
C THR A 7 -9.47 -3.06 16.41
N LEU A 8 -10.07 -2.29 15.50
CA LEU A 8 -9.74 -0.87 15.30
C LEU A 8 -11.02 -0.03 15.28
N ARG A 9 -10.92 1.19 15.79
CA ARG A 9 -11.99 2.19 15.69
C ARG A 9 -11.78 3.00 14.42
N ILE A 10 -12.85 3.23 13.67
CA ILE A 10 -12.89 4.10 12.50
C ILE A 10 -13.94 5.19 12.71
N SER A 11 -13.81 6.30 11.97
CA SER A 11 -14.86 7.32 11.91
C SER A 11 -16.11 6.72 11.26
N LYS A 12 -17.28 7.32 11.57
CA LYS A 12 -18.55 6.96 10.95
C LYS A 12 -18.51 7.16 9.44
N ASP A 13 -17.98 8.30 9.01
CA ASP A 13 -17.88 8.67 7.60
C ASP A 13 -17.06 7.65 6.80
N LEU A 14 -15.92 7.19 7.33
CA LEU A 14 -15.09 6.18 6.67
C LEU A 14 -15.82 4.84 6.53
N LYS A 15 -16.66 4.49 7.52
CA LYS A 15 -17.47 3.28 7.45
C LYS A 15 -18.53 3.40 6.36
N GLU A 16 -19.21 4.54 6.27
CA GLU A 16 -20.24 4.80 5.27
C GLU A 16 -19.66 4.79 3.84
N GLU A 17 -18.50 5.41 3.63
CA GLU A 17 -17.79 5.34 2.35
C GLU A 17 -17.39 3.90 1.98
N MET A 18 -16.89 3.14 2.96
CA MET A 18 -16.52 1.74 2.74
C MET A 18 -17.75 0.89 2.38
N ASP A 19 -18.85 1.05 3.10
CA ASP A 19 -20.08 0.29 2.86
C ASP A 19 -20.66 0.62 1.46
N PHE A 20 -20.63 1.89 1.03
CA PHE A 20 -21.04 2.31 -0.32
C PHE A 20 -20.20 1.65 -1.44
N ILE A 21 -18.88 1.55 -1.25
CA ILE A 21 -18.00 0.87 -2.22
C ILE A 21 -18.35 -0.63 -2.27
N LEU A 22 -18.55 -1.24 -1.10
CA LEU A 22 -18.84 -2.67 -0.98
C LEU A 22 -20.22 -3.07 -1.51
N GLU A 23 -21.21 -2.16 -1.53
CA GLU A 23 -22.54 -2.44 -2.09
C GLU A 23 -22.51 -2.92 -3.55
N ASN A 24 -21.48 -2.52 -4.30
CA ASN A 24 -21.32 -2.87 -5.71
C ASN A 24 -20.29 -3.99 -5.95
N GLU A 25 -19.67 -4.50 -4.88
CA GLU A 25 -18.65 -5.54 -4.93
C GLU A 25 -19.12 -6.82 -4.22
N LYS A 26 -18.59 -7.98 -4.63
CA LYS A 26 -18.82 -9.25 -3.91
C LYS A 26 -17.81 -9.49 -2.78
N SER A 27 -17.19 -8.42 -2.27
CA SER A 27 -16.11 -8.47 -1.28
C SER A 27 -16.67 -8.25 0.14
N SER A 28 -16.03 -8.84 1.15
CA SER A 28 -16.39 -8.60 2.55
C SER A 28 -15.64 -7.39 3.12
N GLN A 29 -16.19 -6.72 4.14
CA GLN A 29 -15.48 -5.64 4.86
C GLN A 29 -14.08 -6.05 5.31
N SER A 30 -13.93 -7.28 5.82
CA SER A 30 -12.64 -7.79 6.27
C SER A 30 -11.66 -8.01 5.12
N GLU A 31 -12.14 -8.40 3.95
CA GLU A 31 -11.33 -8.58 2.75
C GLU A 31 -10.86 -7.24 2.20
N PHE A 32 -11.78 -6.27 2.07
CA PHE A 32 -11.47 -4.90 1.66
C PHE A 32 -10.41 -4.26 2.56
N ILE A 33 -10.60 -4.34 3.88
CA ILE A 33 -9.62 -3.80 4.85
C ILE A 33 -8.27 -4.52 4.73
N ARG A 34 -8.27 -5.85 4.60
CA ARG A 34 -7.02 -6.62 4.43
C ARG A 34 -6.29 -6.21 3.16
N GLU A 35 -7.01 -6.03 2.05
CA GLU A 35 -6.43 -5.60 0.78
C GLU A 35 -5.84 -4.19 0.88
N ALA A 36 -6.60 -3.24 1.44
CA ALA A 36 -6.17 -1.87 1.66
C ALA A 36 -4.89 -1.82 2.53
N LEU A 37 -4.87 -2.58 3.63
CA LEU A 37 -3.69 -2.68 4.50
C LEU A 37 -2.49 -3.29 3.77
N ASN A 38 -2.68 -4.36 2.98
CA ASN A 38 -1.61 -4.97 2.21
C ASN A 38 -1.00 -4.00 1.19
N LYS A 39 -1.85 -3.27 0.46
CA LYS A 39 -1.43 -2.22 -0.49
C LYS A 39 -0.64 -1.11 0.22
N TYR A 40 -1.18 -0.61 1.33
CA TYR A 40 -0.55 0.46 2.10
C TYR A 40 0.80 0.04 2.69
N ILE A 41 0.88 -1.16 3.29
CA ILE A 41 2.14 -1.70 3.82
C ILE A 41 3.17 -1.88 2.71
N SER A 42 2.75 -2.39 1.55
CA SER A 42 3.64 -2.58 0.40
C SER A 42 4.20 -1.24 -0.09
N LEU A 43 3.36 -0.21 -0.18
CA LEU A 43 3.79 1.15 -0.53
C LEU A 43 4.80 1.71 0.49
N LYS A 44 4.55 1.55 1.79
CA LYS A 44 5.49 1.98 2.85
C LYS A 44 6.82 1.23 2.77
N LYS A 45 6.80 -0.08 2.52
CA LYS A 45 8.01 -0.89 2.31
C LYS A 45 8.78 -0.41 1.08
N PHE A 46 8.10 -0.16 -0.03
CA PHE A 46 8.70 0.38 -1.24
C PHE A 46 9.42 1.71 -0.96
N HIS A 47 8.74 2.68 -0.35
CA HIS A 47 9.35 3.97 -0.03
C HIS A 47 10.54 3.84 0.92
N TYR A 48 10.46 2.94 1.90
CA TYR A 48 11.58 2.67 2.81
C TYR A 48 12.80 2.13 2.06
N LEU A 49 12.61 1.15 1.18
CA LEU A 49 13.68 0.57 0.37
C LEU A 49 14.24 1.60 -0.62
N ARG A 50 13.37 2.35 -1.30
CA ARG A 50 13.77 3.44 -2.20
C ARG A 50 14.70 4.42 -1.51
N LYS A 51 14.33 4.91 -0.32
CA LYS A 51 15.18 5.85 0.45
C LYS A 51 16.57 5.29 0.77
N LYS A 52 16.68 3.98 1.00
CA LYS A 52 17.96 3.31 1.25
C LYS A 52 18.81 3.18 -0.02
N VAL A 53 18.17 2.91 -1.15
CA VAL A 53 18.87 2.68 -2.43
C VAL A 53 19.23 3.99 -3.14
N LEU A 54 18.46 5.06 -2.92
CA LEU A 54 18.59 6.33 -3.63
C LEU A 54 20.03 6.90 -3.64
N PRO A 55 20.79 6.96 -2.53
CA PRO A 55 22.15 7.51 -2.57
C PRO A 55 23.11 6.73 -3.49
N TYR A 56 22.93 5.41 -3.58
CA TYR A 56 23.73 4.57 -4.46
C TYR A 56 23.31 4.75 -5.92
N ALA A 57 22.01 4.91 -6.18
CA ALA A 57 21.47 5.16 -7.51
C ALA A 57 21.93 6.53 -8.06
N GLU A 58 21.89 7.57 -7.21
CA GLU A 58 22.37 8.92 -7.53
C GLU A 58 23.87 8.92 -7.90
N SER A 59 24.70 8.18 -7.15
CA SER A 59 26.13 8.04 -7.48
C SER A 59 26.40 7.39 -8.84
N LYS A 60 25.41 6.68 -9.38
CA LYS A 60 25.47 6.03 -10.70
C LYS A 60 24.74 6.84 -11.79
N GLY A 61 24.22 8.02 -11.47
CA GLY A 61 23.53 8.91 -12.40
C GLY A 61 22.04 8.63 -12.60
N PHE A 62 21.42 7.75 -11.80
CA PHE A 62 19.97 7.52 -11.83
C PHE A 62 19.27 8.51 -10.89
N LEU A 63 18.49 9.44 -11.46
CA LEU A 63 17.84 10.53 -10.73
C LEU A 63 16.32 10.34 -10.65
N THR A 64 15.73 9.75 -11.69
CA THR A 64 14.29 9.44 -11.73
C THR A 64 14.03 7.94 -11.86
N ASP A 65 12.78 7.55 -11.66
CA ASP A 65 12.38 6.15 -11.87
C ASP A 65 12.45 5.76 -13.34
N GLU A 66 12.17 6.70 -14.25
CA GLU A 66 12.30 6.52 -15.69
C GLU A 66 13.74 6.20 -16.10
N ASP A 67 14.75 6.76 -15.43
CA ASP A 67 16.15 6.41 -15.70
C ASP A 67 16.41 4.93 -15.42
N ILE A 68 15.79 4.39 -14.36
CA ILE A 68 15.90 2.96 -14.00
C ILE A 68 15.15 2.11 -15.04
N PHE A 69 13.92 2.49 -15.39
CA PHE A 69 13.10 1.73 -16.34
C PHE A 69 13.67 1.70 -17.76
N LYS A 70 14.39 2.74 -18.19
CA LYS A 70 15.09 2.76 -19.48
C LYS A 70 16.31 1.84 -19.54
N ASN A 71 16.80 1.40 -18.38
CA ASN A 71 18.01 0.57 -18.23
C ASN A 71 17.70 -0.87 -17.78
N LEU A 72 16.43 -1.29 -17.82
CA LEU A 72 15.97 -2.68 -17.66
C LEU A 72 15.78 -3.34 -19.02
#